data_AF-A0A0D3DGT3-F1
#
_entry.id   AF-A0A0D3DGT3-F1
#
_cell.length_a   1.000
_cell.length_b   1.000
_cell.length_c   1.000
_cell.angle_alpha   90.00
_cell.angle_beta   90.00
_cell.angle_gamma   90.00
#
_symmetry.space_group_name_H-M   'P 1'
#
loop_
_entity.id
_entity.type
_entity.pdbx_description
1 polymer ?
#
loop_
_entity_poly.entity_id
_entity_poly.type
_entity_poly.pdbx_seq_one_letter_code
_entity_poly.pdbx_strand_id
1 'polypeptide(L)'
;MHRTDCEGKVYRGWYIESAAYNPSLGPVQAALVDFVISGGTKFEDIVEAVLVEKRDAVVSQEKTAKMILETIADPKCDFKVFHCV
;
A
#
# COMPACT_ATOMS: atom_id res chain seq x y z
N MET A 1 2.16 -5.54 -0.77
CA MET A 1 2.46 -4.36 0.07
C MET A 1 2.45 -4.77 1.54
N HIS A 2 3.36 -4.22 2.34
CA HIS A 2 3.41 -4.37 3.79
C HIS A 2 3.35 -2.98 4.45
N ARG A 3 2.58 -2.82 5.53
CA ARG A 3 2.50 -1.58 6.31
C ARG A 3 2.69 -1.87 7.79
N THR A 4 3.27 -0.93 8.52
CA THR A 4 3.40 -1.00 9.98
C THR A 4 2.73 0.22 10.63
N ASP A 5 1.92 0.01 11.67
CA ASP A 5 1.38 1.10 12.48
C ASP A 5 2.28 1.47 13.68
N CYS A 6 1.90 2.51 14.42
CA CYS A 6 2.63 2.97 15.60
C CYS A 6 2.72 1.93 16.74
N GLU A 7 1.89 0.88 16.73
CA GLU A 7 1.93 -0.25 17.66
C GLU A 7 2.76 -1.43 17.12
N GLY A 8 3.34 -1.31 15.93
CA GLY A 8 4.13 -2.36 15.29
C GLY A 8 3.31 -3.44 14.61
N LYS A 9 1.99 -3.27 14.44
CA LYS A 9 1.15 -4.24 13.72
C LYS A 9 1.36 -4.10 12.23
N VAL A 10 1.31 -5.26 11.57
CA VAL A 10 1.57 -5.39 10.14
C VAL A 10 0.29 -5.64 9.37
N TYR A 11 0.06 -4.85 8.32
CA TYR A 11 -1.07 -5.01 7.40
C TYR A 11 -0.60 -5.28 5.98
N ARG A 12 -1.33 -6.11 5.24
CA ARG A 12 -0.90 -6.62 3.93
C ARG A 12 -1.97 -6.45 2.87
N GLY A 13 -1.52 -6.09 1.66
CA GLY A 13 -2.39 -5.93 0.50
C GLY A 13 -1.74 -6.45 -0.77
N TRP A 14 -2.54 -7.10 -1.60
CA TRP A 14 -2.16 -7.64 -2.89
C TRP A 14 -2.74 -6.80 -4.01
N TYR A 15 -2.03 -6.74 -5.14
CA TYR A 15 -2.62 -6.23 -6.36
C TYR A 15 -3.61 -7.27 -6.91
N ILE A 16 -4.85 -6.86 -7.16
CA ILE A 16 -5.90 -7.72 -7.70
C ILE A 16 -6.33 -7.13 -9.03
N GLU A 17 -5.85 -7.73 -10.11
CA GLU A 17 -6.16 -7.27 -11.47
C GLU A 17 -7.54 -7.79 -11.91
N SER A 18 -8.28 -6.92 -12.59
CA SER A 18 -9.51 -7.29 -13.27
C SER A 18 -9.30 -7.33 -14.78
N ALA A 19 -9.94 -8.27 -15.45
CA ALA A 19 -9.99 -8.34 -16.92
C ALA A 19 -10.61 -7.09 -17.57
N ALA A 20 -11.43 -6.34 -16.84
CA ALA A 20 -12.00 -5.07 -17.30
C ALA A 20 -11.09 -3.86 -17.02
N TYR A 21 -9.88 -4.10 -16.50
CA TYR A 21 -8.87 -3.13 -16.06
C TYR A 21 -9.33 -2.18 -14.95
N ASN A 22 -10.36 -1.37 -15.19
CA ASN A 22 -10.84 -0.33 -14.29
C ASN A 22 -11.23 -0.82 -12.88
N PRO A 23 -11.83 -2.01 -12.69
CA PRO A 23 -12.16 -2.48 -11.35
C PRO A 23 -10.99 -3.26 -10.70
N SER A 24 -9.75 -3.06 -11.16
CA SER A 24 -8.57 -3.58 -10.46
C SER A 24 -8.40 -2.87 -9.11
N LEU A 25 -8.00 -3.61 -8.09
CA LEU A 25 -7.73 -3.07 -6.76
C LEU A 25 -6.23 -2.94 -6.55
N GLY A 26 -5.78 -1.71 -6.29
CA GLY A 26 -4.37 -1.41 -6.03
C GLY A 26 -3.88 -2.04 -4.73
N PRO A 27 -2.59 -2.39 -4.63
CA PRO A 27 -2.04 -3.05 -3.45
C PRO A 27 -2.13 -2.17 -2.17
N VAL A 28 -2.08 -0.84 -2.33
CA VAL A 28 -2.34 0.11 -1.24
C VAL A 28 -3.76 0.01 -0.73
N GLN A 29 -4.74 0.02 -1.63
CA GLN A 29 -6.14 -0.03 -1.26
C GLN A 29 -6.47 -1.35 -0.54
N ALA A 30 -5.94 -2.47 -1.03
CA ALA A 30 -6.08 -3.76 -0.37
C ALA A 30 -5.45 -3.78 1.04
N ALA A 31 -4.27 -3.18 1.23
CA ALA A 31 -3.63 -3.09 2.55
C ALA A 31 -4.39 -2.18 3.52
N LEU A 32 -5.04 -1.13 3.00
CA LEU A 32 -5.88 -0.25 3.81
C LEU A 32 -7.18 -0.93 4.23
N VAL A 33 -7.74 -1.82 3.39
CA VAL A 33 -8.87 -2.67 3.82
C VAL A 33 -8.46 -3.53 5.01
N ASP A 34 -7.29 -4.20 4.94
CA ASP A 34 -6.76 -5.02 6.03
C ASP A 34 -6.54 -4.21 7.33
N PHE A 35 -6.01 -2.98 7.21
CA PHE A 35 -5.88 -2.03 8.32
C PHE A 35 -7.23 -1.71 8.98
N VAL A 36 -8.23 -1.34 8.18
CA VAL A 36 -9.56 -0.92 8.69
C VAL A 36 -10.28 -2.10 9.36
N ILE A 37 -10.31 -3.29 8.74
CA ILE A 37 -10.99 -4.45 9.32
C ILE A 37 -10.30 -4.97 10.58
N SER A 38 -9.00 -4.70 10.73
CA SER A 38 -8.20 -5.04 11.90
C SER A 38 -8.31 -4.00 13.03
N GLY A 39 -9.16 -2.99 12.88
CA GLY A 39 -9.43 -1.98 13.91
C GLY A 39 -8.52 -0.74 13.85
N GLY A 40 -7.77 -0.55 12.76
CA GLY A 40 -7.03 0.68 12.52
C GLY A 40 -7.96 1.89 12.41
N THR A 41 -7.66 2.96 13.16
CA THR A 41 -8.59 4.09 13.31
C THR A 41 -8.15 5.37 12.61
N LYS A 42 -6.84 5.63 12.50
CA LYS A 42 -6.31 6.84 11.85
C LYS A 42 -5.22 6.46 10.86
N PHE A 43 -5.31 6.96 9.63
CA PHE A 43 -4.28 6.71 8.63
C PHE A 43 -2.93 7.38 8.96
N GLU A 44 -2.95 8.43 9.80
CA GLU A 44 -1.76 9.07 10.37
C GLU A 44 -0.94 8.15 11.28
N ASP A 45 -1.53 7.05 11.78
CA ASP A 45 -0.83 6.03 12.58
C ASP A 45 0.00 5.08 11.71
N ILE A 46 -0.14 5.15 10.37
CA ILE A 46 0.66 4.37 9.43
C ILE A 46 2.02 5.05 9.28
N VAL A 47 3.06 4.42 9.82
CA VAL A 47 4.41 4.98 9.90
C VAL A 47 5.39 4.39 8.89
N GLU A 48 5.07 3.23 8.31
CA GLU A 48 5.88 2.61 7.27
C GLU A 48 5.01 1.92 6.22
N ALA A 49 5.45 2.00 4.97
CA ALA A 49 4.83 1.35 3.84
C ALA A 49 5.89 0.78 2.89
N VAL A 50 5.70 -0.47 2.48
CA VAL A 50 6.59 -1.18 1.55
C VAL A 50 5.80 -1.70 0.37
N LEU A 51 6.11 -1.19 -0.82
CA LEU A 51 5.64 -1.74 -2.09
C LEU A 51 6.68 -2.73 -2.64
N VAL A 52 6.19 -3.89 -3.09
CA VAL A 52 7.00 -4.86 -3.83
C VAL A 52 6.29 -5.11 -5.14
N GLU A 53 6.99 -4.89 -6.25
CA GLU A 53 6.48 -5.14 -7.60
C GLU A 53 7.59 -5.69 -8.51
N LYS A 54 7.24 -6.29 -9.65
CA LYS A 54 8.24 -6.79 -10.60
C LYS A 54 8.96 -5.63 -11.29
N ARG A 55 10.27 -5.77 -11.51
CA ARG A 55 11.08 -4.76 -12.21
C ARG A 55 10.53 -4.45 -13.60
N ASP A 56 10.15 -5.47 -14.35
CA ASP A 56 9.68 -5.37 -15.73
C ASP A 56 8.14 -5.45 -15.82
N ALA A 57 7.44 -5.05 -14.75
CA ALA A 57 5.98 -4.97 -14.78
C ALA A 57 5.51 -3.95 -15.84
N VAL A 58 4.56 -4.35 -16.69
CA VAL A 58 3.93 -3.46 -17.68
C VAL A 58 3.20 -2.30 -16.99
N VAL A 59 2.69 -2.54 -15.77
CA VAL A 59 1.99 -1.56 -14.95
C VAL A 59 2.69 -1.46 -13.60
N SER A 60 3.24 -0.28 -13.30
CA SER A 60 3.79 0.04 -11.97
C SER A 60 2.73 0.69 -11.08
N GLN A 61 2.72 0.30 -9.81
CA GLN A 61 1.84 0.83 -8.78
C GLN A 61 2.50 1.93 -7.94
N GLU A 62 3.80 2.17 -8.13
CA GLU A 62 4.62 3.04 -7.28
C GLU A 62 4.08 4.47 -7.16
N LYS A 63 3.83 5.15 -8.30
CA LYS A 63 3.38 6.55 -8.29
C LYS A 63 2.04 6.72 -7.60
N THR A 64 1.10 5.81 -7.89
CA THR A 64 -0.22 5.81 -7.26
C THR A 64 -0.11 5.49 -5.77
N ALA A 65 0.74 4.54 -5.41
CA ALA A 65 0.96 4.19 -4.01
C ALA A 65 1.53 5.37 -3.22
N LYS A 66 2.55 6.04 -3.77
CA LYS A 66 3.15 7.23 -3.21
C LYS A 66 2.14 8.36 -3.02
N MET A 67 1.37 8.69 -4.06
CA MET A 67 0.34 9.73 -4.00
C MET A 67 -0.69 9.47 -2.89
N ILE A 68 -1.21 8.24 -2.78
CA ILE A 68 -2.19 7.89 -1.75
C ILE A 68 -1.56 8.05 -0.36
N LEU A 69 -0.34 7.56 -0.17
CA LEU A 69 0.39 7.63 1.08
C LEU A 69 0.66 9.06 1.54
N GLU A 70 1.14 9.90 0.62
CA GLU A 70 1.37 11.33 0.87
C GLU A 70 0.07 12.06 1.23
N THR A 71 -1.08 11.59 0.74
CA THR A 71 -2.38 12.21 1.03
C THR A 71 -2.91 11.85 2.42
N ILE A 72 -2.65 10.63 2.92
CA ILE A 72 -3.33 10.11 4.12
C ILE A 72 -2.43 9.88 5.33
N ALA A 73 -1.11 9.79 5.14
CA ALA A 73 -0.16 9.37 6.17
C ALA A 73 1.11 10.25 6.25
N ASP A 74 1.19 11.32 5.45
CA ASP A 74 2.29 12.29 5.50
C ASP A 74 2.25 13.11 6.81
N PRO A 75 3.40 13.53 7.37
CA PRO A 75 4.79 13.26 6.96
C PRO A 75 5.43 12.04 7.62
N LYS A 76 4.64 11.23 8.32
CA LYS A 76 5.17 10.19 9.23
C LYS A 76 5.46 8.85 8.54
N CYS A 77 4.96 8.65 7.32
CA CYS A 77 5.05 7.38 6.63
C CYS A 77 6.32 7.28 5.77
N ASP A 78 7.26 6.42 6.19
CA ASP A 78 8.41 6.02 5.39
C ASP A 78 7.97 5.05 4.28
N PHE A 79 8.07 5.47 3.02
CA PHE A 79 7.65 4.67 1.87
C PHE A 79 8.86 4.10 1.11
N LYS A 80 8.94 2.77 1.06
CA LYS A 80 9.99 2.02 0.36
C LYS A 80 9.42 1.19 -0.79
N VAL A 81 10.20 1.05 -1.85
CA VAL A 81 9.87 0.25 -3.03
C VAL A 81 10.97 -0.76 -3.29
N PHE A 82 10.58 -2.01 -3.50
CA PHE A 82 11.48 -3.09 -3.90
C PHE A 82 11.02 -3.70 -5.22
N HIS A 83 11.95 -3.80 -6.17
CA HIS A 83 11.70 -4.46 -7.44
C HIS A 83 12.23 -5.89 -7.40
N CYS A 84 11.33 -6.86 -7.48
CA CYS A 84 11.69 -8.27 -7.62
C CYS A 84 12.00 -8.64 -9.08
N VAL A 85 12.84 -9.67 -9.22
CA VAL A 85 13.18 -10.33 -10.50
C VAL A 85 12.07 -11.25 -10.95
#